data_AF-A0A1H5VN68-F1
#
_entry.id   AF-A0A1H5VN68-F1
#
_cell.length_a   1.000
_cell.length_b   1.000
_cell.length_c   1.000
_cell.angle_alpha   90.00
_cell.angle_beta   90.00
_cell.angle_gamma   90.00
#
_symmetry.space_group_name_H-M   'P 1'
#
loop_
_entity.id
_entity.type
_entity.pdbx_description
1 polymer ?
#
loop_
_entity_poly.entity_id
_entity_poly.type
_entity_poly.pdbx_seq_one_letter_code
_entity_poly.pdbx_strand_id
1 'polypeptide(L)'
;MSETHLAQHDQVNDSLSLWHLIEIGDRVRIEASLLSVEGDLQLRSDRYYEVIGKSALDAPHHCLYVQSDITGDVIELFPGFVADYQRSEEPAHHA
;
A
#
# COMPACT_ATOMS: atom_id res chain seq x y z
N MET A 1 -6.04 35.56 20.42
CA MET A 1 -6.35 34.13 20.61
C MET A 1 -7.07 33.67 19.36
N SER A 2 -6.53 32.67 18.66
CA SER A 2 -7.25 31.64 17.90
C SER A 2 -6.21 30.67 17.36
N GLU A 3 -6.46 29.40 17.64
CA GLU A 3 -5.50 28.31 17.64
C GLU A 3 -4.94 27.97 16.26
N THR A 4 -3.63 27.73 16.24
CA THR A 4 -2.91 27.15 15.11
C THR A 4 -3.49 25.76 14.85
N HIS A 5 -4.00 25.58 13.63
CA HIS A 5 -4.48 24.33 13.05
C HIS A 5 -3.44 23.23 13.27
N LEU A 6 -3.62 22.42 14.31
CA LEU A 6 -2.90 21.16 14.47
C LEU A 6 -3.43 20.25 13.37
N ALA A 7 -2.62 20.07 12.32
CA ALA A 7 -2.82 19.01 11.36
C ALA A 7 -2.91 17.70 12.16
N GLN A 8 -4.13 17.18 12.30
CA GLN A 8 -4.34 15.83 12.81
C GLN A 8 -3.76 14.89 11.76
N HIS A 9 -2.51 14.48 11.97
CA HIS A 9 -2.08 13.15 11.54
C HIS A 9 -2.95 12.16 12.33
N ASP A 10 -4.18 11.96 11.85
CA ASP A 10 -4.90 10.72 12.13
C ASP A 10 -4.06 9.63 11.47
N GLN A 11 -3.18 9.03 12.27
CA GLN A 11 -2.47 7.84 11.89
C GLN A 11 -3.55 6.77 11.74
N VAL A 12 -4.08 6.63 10.53
CA VAL A 12 -5.04 5.59 10.15
C VAL A 12 -4.30 4.26 10.32
N ASN A 13 -4.36 3.72 11.54
CA ASN A 13 -3.76 2.44 11.90
C ASN A 13 -4.76 1.28 11.70
N ASP A 14 -5.90 1.57 11.07
CA ASP A 14 -6.89 0.57 10.68
C ASP A 14 -6.60 0.08 9.26
N SER A 15 -6.25 -1.21 9.15
CA SER A 15 -5.91 -1.84 7.88
C SER A 15 -7.07 -1.79 6.88
N LEU A 16 -8.32 -1.85 7.35
CA LEU A 16 -9.49 -1.75 6.49
C LEU A 16 -9.63 -0.33 5.92
N SER A 17 -9.44 0.69 6.75
CA SER A 17 -9.43 2.09 6.32
C SER A 17 -8.32 2.37 5.31
N LEU A 18 -7.09 1.87 5.54
CA LEU A 18 -5.99 1.99 4.56
C LEU A 18 -6.33 1.30 3.24
N TRP A 19 -6.92 0.11 3.29
CA TRP A 19 -7.37 -0.58 2.08
C TRP A 19 -8.40 0.22 1.30
N HIS A 20 -9.32 0.92 1.96
CA HIS A 20 -10.29 1.79 1.27
C HIS A 20 -9.63 3.05 0.67
N LEU A 21 -8.62 3.61 1.34
CA LEU A 21 -7.99 4.86 0.94
C LEU A 21 -7.01 4.71 -0.22
N ILE A 22 -6.30 3.59 -0.28
CA ILE A 22 -5.28 3.32 -1.30
C ILE A 22 -5.97 2.79 -2.56
N GLU A 23 -5.78 3.47 -3.67
CA GLU A 23 -6.38 3.11 -4.97
C GLU A 23 -5.40 2.33 -5.86
N ILE A 24 -5.94 1.69 -6.91
CA ILE A 24 -5.10 1.13 -7.97
C ILE A 24 -4.39 2.28 -8.70
N GLY A 25 -3.09 2.11 -8.94
CA GLY A 25 -2.20 3.13 -9.49
C GLY A 25 -1.49 3.96 -8.41
N ASP A 26 -1.99 3.98 -7.17
CA ASP A 26 -1.24 4.58 -6.06
C ASP A 26 0.03 3.77 -5.78
N ARG A 27 0.99 4.42 -5.13
CA ARG A 27 2.27 3.82 -4.78
C ARG A 27 2.39 3.64 -3.29
N VAL A 28 2.72 2.43 -2.84
CA VAL A 28 2.87 2.09 -1.42
C VAL A 28 4.31 1.74 -1.07
N ARG A 29 4.74 2.10 0.14
CA ARG A 29 6.01 1.68 0.72
C ARG A 29 5.73 0.85 1.97
N ILE A 30 6.47 -0.25 2.11
CA ILE A 30 6.30 -1.18 3.23
C ILE A 30 7.18 -0.79 4.42
N GLU A 31 6.72 -1.12 5.63
CA GLU A 31 7.43 -0.82 6.89
C GLU A 31 8.75 -1.58 7.01
N ALA A 32 8.76 -2.85 6.59
CA ALA A 32 9.92 -3.72 6.61
C ALA A 32 10.04 -4.49 5.30
N SER A 33 11.27 -4.78 4.87
CA SER A 33 11.51 -5.59 3.68
C SER A 33 10.85 -6.97 3.82
N LEU A 34 10.16 -7.40 2.77
CA LEU A 34 9.47 -8.67 2.75
C LEU A 34 10.36 -9.75 2.15
N LEU A 35 10.46 -10.89 2.83
CA LEU A 35 11.19 -12.06 2.38
C LEU A 35 10.20 -13.19 2.04
N SER A 36 10.57 -14.04 1.08
CA SER A 36 9.86 -15.30 0.83
C SER A 36 10.05 -16.27 1.99
N VAL A 37 9.30 -17.38 1.99
CA VAL A 37 9.49 -18.47 2.96
C VAL A 37 10.90 -19.07 2.89
N GLU A 38 11.54 -19.02 1.72
CA GLU A 38 12.90 -19.51 1.48
C GLU A 38 13.98 -18.47 1.88
N GLY A 39 13.56 -17.26 2.26
CA GLY A 39 14.43 -16.18 2.72
C GLY A 39 14.86 -15.20 1.62
N ASP A 40 14.37 -15.36 0.40
CA ASP A 40 14.69 -14.47 -0.72
C ASP A 40 13.94 -13.15 -0.62
N LEU A 41 14.63 -12.05 -0.90
CA LEU A 41 14.04 -10.72 -0.86
C LEU A 41 12.98 -10.54 -1.95
N GLN A 42 11.74 -10.27 -1.54
CA GLN A 42 10.59 -10.04 -2.42
C GLN A 42 10.31 -8.55 -2.61
N LEU A 43 10.34 -7.77 -1.53
CA LEU A 43 10.11 -6.32 -1.55
C LEU A 43 11.06 -5.61 -0.59
N ARG A 44 11.48 -4.39 -0.92
CA ARG A 44 12.32 -3.53 -0.09
C ARG A 44 11.51 -2.44 0.60
N SER A 45 11.80 -2.15 1.87
CA SER A 45 11.12 -1.06 2.61
C SER A 45 11.55 0.36 2.24
N ASP A 46 12.59 0.52 1.43
CA ASP A 46 13.09 1.81 0.94
C ASP A 46 12.54 2.17 -0.46
N ARG A 47 11.58 1.38 -0.98
CA ARG A 47 10.99 1.59 -2.31
C ARG A 47 9.47 1.71 -2.27
N TYR A 48 8.97 2.44 -3.25
CA TYR A 48 7.56 2.53 -3.57
C TYR A 48 7.20 1.52 -4.65
N TYR A 49 6.07 0.84 -4.44
CA TYR A 49 5.51 -0.15 -5.33
C TYR A 49 4.13 0.29 -5.77
N GLU A 50 3.86 0.24 -7.07
CA GLU A 50 2.54 0.56 -7.59
C GLU A 50 1.53 -0.54 -7.23
N VAL A 51 0.37 -0.13 -6.75
CA VAL A 51 -0.77 -1.00 -6.49
C VAL A 51 -1.43 -1.31 -7.81
N ILE A 52 -1.27 -2.54 -8.27
CA ILE A 52 -1.81 -3.03 -9.55
C ILE A 52 -3.15 -3.75 -9.38
N GLY A 53 -3.60 -3.95 -8.14
CA GLY A 53 -4.88 -4.59 -7.84
C GLY A 53 -5.22 -4.56 -6.36
N LYS A 54 -6.48 -4.92 -6.06
CA LYS A 54 -7.02 -5.07 -4.71
C LYS A 54 -7.86 -6.33 -4.62
N SER A 55 -7.95 -6.93 -3.44
CA SER A 55 -8.90 -8.01 -3.18
C SER A 55 -10.35 -7.53 -3.38
N ALA A 56 -11.32 -8.44 -3.46
CA ALA A 56 -12.74 -8.04 -3.50
C ALA A 56 -13.20 -7.45 -2.15
N LEU A 57 -14.30 -6.69 -2.15
CA LEU A 57 -14.86 -6.09 -0.94
C LEU A 57 -15.46 -7.13 0.01
N ASP A 58 -15.93 -8.26 -0.51
CA ASP A 58 -16.48 -9.39 0.26
C ASP A 58 -15.43 -10.46 0.58
N ALA A 59 -14.14 -10.20 0.26
CA ALA A 59 -13.06 -11.11 0.59
C ALA A 59 -12.87 -11.21 2.11
N PRO A 60 -12.47 -12.40 2.63
CA PRO A 60 -12.21 -12.58 4.06
C PRO A 60 -11.02 -11.74 4.56
N HIS A 61 -10.12 -11.36 3.65
CA HIS A 61 -8.97 -10.51 3.93
C HIS A 61 -8.86 -9.43 2.85
N HIS A 62 -8.56 -8.21 3.29
CA HIS A 62 -8.41 -7.06 2.43
C HIS A 62 -6.94 -6.83 2.11
N CYS A 63 -6.56 -7.03 0.86
CA CYS A 63 -5.17 -7.01 0.42
C CYS A 63 -4.99 -6.09 -0.79
N LEU A 64 -3.77 -5.56 -0.92
CA LEU A 64 -3.26 -4.85 -2.08
C LEU A 64 -2.37 -5.81 -2.87
N TYR A 65 -2.35 -5.68 -4.18
CA TYR A 65 -1.43 -6.43 -5.04
C TYR A 65 -0.43 -5.47 -5.65
N VAL A 66 0.85 -5.80 -5.53
CA VAL A 66 1.97 -5.02 -6.08
C VAL A 66 2.89 -5.93 -6.88
N GLN A 67 3.56 -5.43 -7.90
CA GLN A 67 4.59 -6.21 -8.61
C GLN A 67 5.97 -5.97 -7.98
N SER A 68 6.68 -7.05 -7.66
CA SER A 68 8.07 -6.98 -7.21
C SER A 68 8.98 -6.51 -8.34
N ASP A 69 9.83 -5.53 -8.06
CA ASP A 69 10.91 -5.09 -8.94
C ASP A 69 12.15 -6.00 -8.87
N ILE A 70 12.13 -7.00 -7.99
CA ILE A 70 13.23 -7.94 -7.75
C ILE A 70 12.96 -9.24 -8.49
N THR A 71 11.78 -9.83 -8.27
CA THR A 71 11.42 -11.13 -8.84
C THR A 71 10.51 -11.02 -10.04
N GLY A 72 9.79 -9.90 -10.19
CA GLY A 72 8.74 -9.73 -11.20
C GLY A 72 7.39 -10.33 -10.80
N ASP A 73 7.31 -11.00 -9.64
CA ASP A 73 6.09 -11.62 -9.15
C ASP A 73 5.09 -10.61 -8.61
N VAL A 74 3.80 -10.97 -8.64
CA VAL A 74 2.75 -10.22 -7.95
C VAL A 74 2.70 -10.68 -6.50
N ILE A 75 2.87 -9.72 -5.60
CA ILE A 75 2.91 -9.93 -4.16
C ILE A 75 1.62 -9.41 -3.54
N GLU A 76 0.99 -10.27 -2.74
CA GLU A 76 -0.11 -9.91 -1.87
C GLU A 76 0.41 -9.17 -0.63
N LEU A 77 -0.06 -7.95 -0.43
CA LEU A 77 0.36 -7.06 0.64
C LEU A 77 -0.83 -6.73 1.53
N PHE A 78 -0.73 -7.07 2.81
CA PHE A 78 -1.69 -6.64 3.82
C PHE A 78 -1.49 -5.14 4.11
N PRO A 79 -2.56 -4.32 4.13
CA PRO A 79 -2.48 -2.89 4.37
C PRO A 79 -1.79 -2.52 5.69
N GLY A 80 -1.85 -3.39 6.70
CA GLY A 80 -1.14 -3.19 7.97
C GLY A 80 0.40 -3.20 7.86
N PHE A 81 0.97 -3.60 6.72
CA PHE A 81 2.40 -3.51 6.45
C PHE A 81 2.80 -2.26 5.66
N VAL A 82 1.83 -1.42 5.29
CA VAL A 82 2.09 -0.16 4.57
C VAL A 82 2.56 0.89 5.57
N ALA A 83 3.76 1.41 5.36
CA ALA A 83 4.32 2.51 6.15
C ALA A 83 3.98 3.88 5.58
N ASP A 84 3.82 3.98 4.26
CA ASP A 84 3.53 5.23 3.55
C ASP A 84 2.88 4.94 2.19
N TYR A 85 2.11 5.89 1.66
CA TYR A 85 1.57 5.79 0.31
C TYR A 85 1.46 7.16 -0.39
N GLN A 86 1.61 7.14 -1.70
CA GLN A 86 1.54 8.30 -2.59
C GLN A 86 0.39 8.10 -3.57
N ARG A 87 -0.45 9.13 -3.69
CA ARG A 87 -1.51 9.18 -4.71
C ARG A 87 -0.88 9.19 -6.09
N SER A 88 -1.46 8.45 -7.04
CA SER A 88 -1.14 8.68 -8.45
C SER A 88 -1.59 10.08 -8.86
N GLU A 89 -0.71 10.83 -9.52
CA GLU A 89 -1.05 12.15 -10.10
C GLU A 89 -1.83 12.01 -11.42
N GLU A 90 -1.88 10.81 -12.02
CA GLU A 90 -2.66 10.54 -13.22
C GLU A 90 -4.07 10.06 -12.85
N PRO A 91 -5.13 10.69 -13.39
CA PRO A 91 -6.48 10.16 -13.24
C PRO A 91 -6.52 8.77 -13.86
N ALA A 92 -7.10 7.79 -13.15
CA ALA A 92 -7.31 6.45 -13.66
C ALA A 92 -8.01 6.53 -15.03
N HIS A 93 -7.25 6.35 -16.11
CA HIS A 93 -7.79 6.30 -17.45
C HIS A 93 -8.56 4.99 -17.57
N HIS A 94 -9.88 5.06 -17.33
CA HIS A 94 -10.80 4.04 -17.80
C HIS A 94 -10.74 4.05 -19.34
N ALA A 95 -10.10 3.04 -19.92
CA ALA A 95 -10.21 2.70 -21.33
C ALA A 95 -11.47 1.87 -21.59
#